data_AF-A0A962X8U1-F1
#
_entry.id   AF-A0A962X8U1-F1
#
_cell.length_a   1.000
_cell.length_b   1.000
_cell.length_c   1.000
_cell.angle_alpha   90.00
_cell.angle_beta   90.00
_cell.angle_gamma   90.00
#
_symmetry.space_group_name_H-M   'P 1'
#
loop_
_entity.id
_entity.type
_entity.pdbx_description
1 polymer ?
#
loop_
_entity_poly.entity_id
_entity_poly.type
_entity_poly.pdbx_seq_one_letter_code
_entity_poly.pdbx_strand_id
1 'polypeptide(L)'
;MIVALLNQKGGVGKTTLALHIAGELAIQGKRVTLIDADPQGSALDWSQQRAREGLPRLFGTLGLARDTLHREVPELARTVDHVVIDGPPRVAGLMRSALLTADLVLIPVQPSPFDGWAS
;
A
#
# COMPACT_ATOMS: atom_id res chain seq x y z
N MET A 1 -5.39 -6.70 -10.33
CA MET A 1 -4.12 -5.96 -10.52
C MET A 1 -3.55 -5.57 -9.17
N ILE A 2 -2.25 -5.77 -8.97
CA ILE A 2 -1.51 -5.49 -7.73
C ILE A 2 -0.62 -4.26 -7.98
N VAL A 3 -0.87 -3.17 -7.24
CA VAL A 3 -0.10 -1.92 -7.31
C VAL A 3 0.67 -1.74 -6.02
N ALA A 4 2.00 -1.56 -6.10
CA ALA A 4 2.84 -1.32 -4.93
C ALA A 4 3.37 0.12 -4.91
N LEU A 5 3.23 0.79 -3.77
CA LEU A 5 3.82 2.11 -3.53
C LEU A 5 5.11 1.93 -2.73
N LEU A 6 6.25 2.14 -3.39
CA LEU A 6 7.57 1.84 -2.84
C LEU A 6 8.48 3.07 -2.92
N ASN A 7 9.20 3.36 -1.84
CA ASN A 7 10.30 4.32 -1.81
C ASN A 7 11.08 4.12 -0.50
N GLN A 8 12.41 4.08 -0.58
CA GLN A 8 13.29 3.97 0.59
C GLN A 8 13.19 5.19 1.51
N LYS A 9 12.89 6.37 0.97
CA LYS A 9 12.68 7.58 1.75
C LYS A 9 11.31 7.55 2.44
N GLY A 10 11.31 7.85 3.74
CA GLY A 10 10.10 8.11 4.51
C GLY A 10 9.47 9.46 4.16
N GLY A 11 8.16 9.63 4.38
CA GLY A 11 7.50 10.92 4.22
C GLY A 11 7.26 11.40 2.78
N VAL A 12 7.51 10.57 1.77
CA VAL A 12 7.24 10.90 0.35
C VAL A 12 5.76 10.79 -0.05
N GLY A 13 4.88 10.45 0.89
CA GLY A 13 3.43 10.35 0.64
C GLY A 13 2.93 8.96 0.19
N LYS A 14 3.69 7.87 0.39
CA LYS A 14 3.28 6.50 0.03
C LYS A 14 1.90 6.13 0.59
N THR A 15 1.76 6.11 1.92
CA THR A 15 0.49 5.79 2.60
C THR A 15 -0.65 6.67 2.12
N THR A 16 -0.42 7.97 1.98
CA THR A 16 -1.44 8.91 1.51
C THR A 16 -1.90 8.55 0.10
N LEU A 17 -0.98 8.34 -0.84
CA LEU A 17 -1.32 7.94 -2.21
C LEU A 17 -1.99 6.57 -2.25
N ALA A 18 -1.53 5.61 -1.44
CA ALA A 18 -2.10 4.26 -1.38
C ALA A 18 -3.58 4.30 -0.96
N LEU A 19 -3.90 5.09 0.07
CA LEU A 19 -5.26 5.32 0.55
C LEU A 19 -6.15 5.98 -0.51
N HIS A 20 -5.64 7.01 -1.21
CA HIS A 20 -6.41 7.72 -2.23
C HIS A 20 -6.66 6.87 -3.46
N ILE A 21 -5.65 6.12 -3.93
CA ILE A 21 -5.78 5.20 -5.06
C ILE A 21 -6.80 4.10 -4.71
N ALA A 22 -6.71 3.50 -3.51
CA ALA A 22 -7.66 2.49 -3.07
C ALA A 22 -9.09 3.05 -2.95
N GLY A 23 -9.23 4.27 -2.43
CA GLY A 23 -10.50 4.97 -2.32
C GLY A 23 -11.15 5.25 -3.68
N GLU A 24 -10.39 5.79 -4.62
CA GLU A 24 -10.88 6.10 -5.97
C GLU A 24 -11.31 4.83 -6.72
N LEU A 25 -10.49 3.77 -6.66
CA LEU A 25 -10.85 2.47 -7.26
C LEU A 25 -12.14 1.90 -6.66
N ALA A 26 -12.32 2.03 -5.34
CA ALA A 26 -13.54 1.60 -4.67
C ALA A 26 -14.77 2.45 -5.06
N ILE A 27 -14.62 3.77 -5.21
CA ILE A 27 -15.67 4.68 -5.70
C ILE A 27 -16.11 4.29 -7.12
N GLN A 28 -15.19 3.80 -7.95
CA GLN A 28 -15.49 3.25 -9.27
C GLN A 28 -16.15 1.86 -9.23
N GLY A 29 -16.57 1.38 -8.06
CA GLY A 29 -17.26 0.11 -7.87
C GLY A 29 -16.36 -1.12 -7.90
N LYS A 30 -15.02 -0.95 -7.81
CA LYS A 30 -14.09 -2.07 -7.76
C LYS A 30 -14.00 -2.64 -6.34
N ARG A 31 -13.80 -3.95 -6.23
CA ARG A 31 -13.42 -4.61 -4.97
C ARG A 31 -11.94 -4.38 -4.74
N VAL A 32 -11.60 -3.66 -3.68
CA VAL A 32 -10.22 -3.25 -3.39
C VAL A 32 -9.80 -3.74 -2.00
N THR A 33 -8.56 -4.22 -1.90
CA THR A 33 -7.88 -4.39 -0.62
C THR A 33 -6.56 -3.64 -0.58
N LEU A 34 -6.37 -2.83 0.45
CA LEU A 34 -5.12 -2.18 0.82
C LEU A 34 -4.35 -3.06 1.80
N ILE A 35 -3.11 -3.39 1.46
CA ILE A 35 -2.16 -4.12 2.28
C ILE A 35 -1.19 -3.10 2.89
N ASP A 36 -1.25 -2.97 4.21
CA ASP A 36 -0.27 -2.21 4.98
C ASP A 36 0.94 -3.10 5.26
N ALA A 37 1.98 -2.96 4.44
CA ALA A 37 3.23 -3.69 4.58
C ALA A 37 4.27 -2.92 5.40
N ASP A 38 3.93 -1.74 5.92
CA ASP A 38 4.80 -0.97 6.80
C ASP A 38 4.65 -1.48 8.25
N PRO A 39 5.73 -1.89 8.93
CA PRO A 39 5.69 -2.21 10.36
C PRO A 39 5.12 -1.07 11.24
N GLN A 40 5.11 0.18 10.77
CA GLN A 40 4.46 1.30 11.46
C GLN A 40 2.93 1.25 11.42
N GLY A 41 2.31 0.52 10.49
CA GLY A 41 0.87 0.28 10.49
C GLY A 41 -0.01 1.52 10.22
N SER A 42 0.53 2.56 9.58
CA SER A 42 -0.16 3.86 9.43
C SER A 42 -1.46 3.77 8.64
N ALA A 43 -1.53 2.94 7.59
CA ALA A 43 -2.75 2.77 6.81
C ALA A 43 -3.82 1.99 7.59
N LEU A 44 -3.39 0.95 8.32
CA LEU A 44 -4.27 0.16 9.17
C LEU A 44 -4.85 1.01 10.30
N ASP A 45 -4.03 1.79 10.99
CA ASP A 45 -4.45 2.69 12.06
C ASP A 45 -5.44 3.74 11.56
N TRP A 46 -5.17 4.35 10.40
CA TRP A 46 -6.12 5.26 9.75
C TRP A 46 -7.48 4.60 9.49
N SER A 47 -7.47 3.36 8.97
CA SER A 47 -8.69 2.62 8.68
C SER A 47 -9.47 2.27 9.95
N GLN A 48 -8.79 1.93 11.04
CA GLN A 48 -9.40 1.63 12.33
C GLN A 48 -10.00 2.88 12.97
N GLN A 49 -9.32 4.02 12.86
CA GLN A 49 -9.82 5.28 13.38
C GLN A 49 -11.13 5.69 12.70
N ARG A 50 -11.20 5.59 11.36
CA ARG A 50 -12.45 5.84 10.62
C ARG A 50 -13.59 4.93 11.05
N ALA A 51 -13.30 3.66 11.34
CA ALA A 51 -14.30 2.71 11.83
C ALA A 51 -14.84 3.12 13.21
N ARG A 52 -13.98 3.59 14.13
CA ARG A 52 -14.41 4.11 15.45
C ARG A 52 -15.29 5.34 15.34
N GLU A 53 -15.05 6.18 14.33
CA GLU A 53 -15.86 7.37 14.03
C GLU A 53 -17.16 7.03 13.27
N GLY A 54 -17.45 5.76 13.00
CA GLY A 54 -18.66 5.33 12.29
C GLY A 54 -18.65 5.69 10.80
N LEU A 55 -17.48 6.00 10.23
CA LEU A 55 -17.38 6.39 8.84
C LEU A 55 -17.43 5.17 7.90
N PRO A 56 -17.97 5.31 6.67
CA PRO A 56 -18.09 4.21 5.73
C PRO A 56 -16.73 3.62 5.32
N ARG A 57 -16.64 2.30 5.28
CA ARG A 57 -15.46 1.57 4.78
C ARG A 57 -15.64 1.27 3.29
N LEU A 58 -14.91 2.00 2.45
CA LEU A 58 -14.97 1.85 1.00
C LEU A 58 -14.19 0.61 0.50
N PHE A 59 -13.14 0.21 1.21
CA PHE A 59 -12.26 -0.90 0.82
C PHE A 59 -11.74 -1.68 2.04
N GLY A 60 -11.21 -2.88 1.80
CA GLY A 60 -10.57 -3.67 2.84
C GLY A 60 -9.18 -3.12 3.17
N THR A 61 -8.81 -3.00 4.46
CA THR A 61 -7.43 -2.74 4.89
C THR A 61 -6.94 -3.91 5.73
N LEU A 62 -5.74 -4.42 5.45
CA LEU A 62 -5.11 -5.55 6.15
C LEU A 62 -3.65 -5.22 6.43
N GLY A 63 -3.21 -5.41 7.68
CA GLY A 63 -1.80 -5.32 8.05
C GLY A 63 -1.06 -6.61 7.72
N LEU A 64 -0.01 -6.53 6.90
CA LEU A 64 0.81 -7.66 6.48
C LEU A 64 2.27 -7.26 6.25
N ALA A 65 2.96 -6.86 7.31
CA ALA A 65 4.40 -6.57 7.28
C ALA A 65 5.24 -7.87 7.36
N ARG A 66 5.18 -8.72 6.32
CA ARG A 66 5.99 -9.95 6.19
C ARG A 66 6.82 -9.99 4.91
N ASP A 67 8.06 -10.47 4.98
CA ASP A 67 8.89 -10.67 3.78
C ASP A 67 8.35 -11.77 2.83
N THR A 68 7.25 -12.42 3.19
CA THR A 68 6.49 -13.40 2.40
C THR A 68 5.29 -12.84 1.63
N LEU A 69 5.09 -11.52 1.56
CA LEU A 69 4.02 -10.88 0.77
C LEU A 69 3.80 -11.50 -0.62
N HIS A 70 4.88 -11.79 -1.35
CA HIS A 70 4.83 -12.41 -2.68
C HIS A 70 4.13 -13.78 -2.75
N ARG A 71 3.90 -14.43 -1.63
CA ARG A 71 3.17 -15.71 -1.54
C ARG A 71 1.72 -15.52 -1.15
N GLU A 72 1.44 -14.52 -0.32
CA GLU A 72 0.11 -14.30 0.29
C GLU A 72 -0.76 -13.37 -0.56
N VAL A 73 -0.17 -12.30 -1.13
CA VAL A 73 -0.88 -11.31 -1.94
C VAL A 73 -1.51 -11.90 -3.21
N PRO A 74 -0.86 -12.81 -3.97
CA PRO A 74 -1.47 -13.41 -5.15
C PRO A 74 -2.76 -14.19 -4.85
N GLU A 75 -2.80 -14.89 -3.72
CA GLU A 75 -4.01 -15.63 -3.30
C GLU A 75 -5.15 -14.68 -2.96
N LEU A 76 -4.86 -13.60 -2.22
CA LEU A 76 -5.84 -12.57 -1.92
C LEU A 76 -6.36 -11.88 -3.19
N ALA A 77 -5.47 -11.60 -4.14
CA ALA A 77 -5.80 -10.97 -5.42
C ALA A 77 -6.78 -11.78 -6.27
N ARG A 78 -7.01 -13.07 -5.98
CA ARG A 78 -8.05 -13.88 -6.65
C ARG A 78 -9.47 -13.48 -6.25
N THR A 79 -9.64 -12.81 -5.11
CA THR A 79 -10.96 -12.49 -4.52
C THR A 79 -11.39 -11.04 -4.72
N VAL A 80 -10.48 -10.19 -5.18
CA VAL A 80 -10.69 -8.75 -5.35
C VAL A 80 -10.21 -8.31 -6.73
N ASP A 81 -10.66 -7.15 -7.20
CA ASP A 81 -10.25 -6.65 -8.52
C ASP A 81 -8.87 -5.98 -8.44
N HIS A 82 -8.60 -5.30 -7.32
CA HIS A 82 -7.34 -4.61 -7.06
C HIS A 82 -6.78 -4.87 -5.67
N VAL A 83 -5.46 -5.03 -5.60
CA VAL A 83 -4.69 -4.95 -4.37
C VAL A 83 -3.77 -3.74 -4.45
N VAL A 84 -3.77 -2.90 -3.42
CA VAL A 84 -2.83 -1.79 -3.26
C VAL A 84 -1.90 -2.14 -2.10
N ILE A 85 -0.59 -2.05 -2.28
CA ILE A 85 0.41 -2.32 -1.23
C ILE A 85 1.03 -0.99 -0.82
N ASP A 86 0.89 -0.62 0.46
CA ASP A 86 1.66 0.44 1.09
C ASP A 86 2.96 -0.13 1.65
N GLY A 87 4.07 0.13 0.95
CA GLY A 87 5.36 -0.48 1.27
C GLY A 87 6.14 0.27 2.37
N PRO A 88 6.97 -0.45 3.16
CA PRO A 88 7.77 0.15 4.23
C PRO A 88 8.91 1.04 3.70
N PRO A 89 9.36 2.03 4.47
CA PRO A 89 10.65 2.67 4.26
C PRO A 89 11.79 1.72 4.67
N ARG A 90 12.82 1.59 3.83
CA ARG A 90 14.14 1.01 4.18
C ARG A 90 14.16 -0.48 4.61
N VAL A 91 13.09 -1.26 4.44
CA VAL A 91 13.09 -2.70 4.74
C VAL A 91 13.25 -3.52 3.47
N ALA A 92 14.50 -3.91 3.17
CA ALA A 92 14.86 -4.56 1.90
C ALA A 92 14.08 -5.85 1.61
N GLY A 93 13.85 -6.70 2.62
CA GLY A 93 13.11 -7.96 2.44
C GLY A 93 11.65 -7.75 2.05
N LEU A 94 10.98 -6.81 2.71
CA LEU A 94 9.60 -6.42 2.40
C LEU A 94 9.48 -5.74 1.03
N MET A 95 10.39 -4.81 0.72
CA MET A 95 10.44 -4.17 -0.59
C MET A 95 10.62 -5.21 -1.71
N ARG A 96 11.57 -6.14 -1.55
CA ARG A 96 11.76 -7.25 -2.50
C ARG A 96 10.50 -8.09 -2.66
N SER A 97 9.84 -8.42 -1.55
CA SER A 97 8.62 -9.20 -1.56
C SER A 97 7.47 -8.50 -2.29
N ALA A 98 7.31 -7.18 -2.07
CA ALA A 98 6.33 -6.37 -2.79
C ALA A 98 6.64 -6.27 -4.29
N LEU A 99 7.92 -6.09 -4.65
CA LEU A 99 8.35 -6.07 -6.06
C LEU A 99 8.04 -7.38 -6.80
N LEU A 100 8.22 -8.53 -6.14
CA LEU A 100 8.01 -9.84 -6.75
C LEU A 100 6.55 -10.14 -7.09
N THR A 101 5.59 -9.40 -6.53
CA THR A 101 4.15 -9.64 -6.72
C THR A 101 3.41 -8.50 -7.39
N ALA A 102 4.03 -7.33 -7.54
CA ALA A 102 3.38 -6.17 -8.11
C ALA A 102 3.30 -6.27 -9.64
N ASP A 103 2.12 -5.97 -10.18
CA ASP A 103 1.94 -5.75 -11.61
C ASP A 103 2.44 -4.34 -12.01
N LEU A 104 2.34 -3.39 -11.07
CA LEU A 104 2.77 -2.01 -11.22
C LEU A 104 3.42 -1.50 -9.93
N VAL A 105 4.56 -0.84 -10.06
CA VAL A 105 5.25 -0.19 -8.96
C VAL A 105 5.23 1.32 -9.17
N LEU A 106 4.71 2.05 -8.18
CA LEU A 106 4.72 3.50 -8.13
C LEU A 106 5.78 3.95 -7.12
N ILE A 107 6.73 4.77 -7.58
CA ILE A 107 7.80 5.34 -6.76
C ILE A 107 7.52 6.84 -6.59
N PRO A 108 6.79 7.26 -5.54
CA PRO A 108 6.54 8.67 -5.30
C PRO A 108 7.81 9.36 -4.80
N VAL A 109 8.09 10.55 -5.32
CA VAL A 109 9.25 11.38 -4.94
C VAL A 109 8.75 12.75 -4.50
N GLN A 110 9.41 13.41 -3.54
CA GLN A 110 9.07 14.81 -3.26
C GLN A 110 9.77 15.70 -4.29
N PRO A 111 9.23 16.89 -4.59
CA PRO A 111 9.88 17.86 -5.46
C PRO A 111 11.05 18.53 -4.74
N SER A 112 12.08 17.75 -4.41
CA SER A 112 13.29 18.17 -3.70
C SER A 112 14.53 17.74 -4.48
N PRO A 113 15.55 18.60 -4.62
CA PRO A 113 16.82 18.24 -5.28
C PRO A 113 17.50 17.00 -4.68
N PHE A 114 17.29 16.75 -3.39
CA PHE A 114 17.87 15.61 -2.69
C PHE A 114 17.14 14.29 -2.95
N ASP A 115 15.93 14.32 -3.49
CA ASP A 115 15.11 13.11 -3.66
C ASP A 115 15.47 12.33 -4.92
N GLY A 116 16.05 12.98 -5.93
CA GLY A 116 16.58 12.28 -7.10
C GLY A 116 17.71 11.28 -6.77
N TRP A 117 18.37 11.43 -5.62
CA TRP A 117 19.47 10.56 -5.18
C TRP A 117 19.05 9.43 -4.23
N ALA A 118 17.86 9.53 -3.62
CA ALA A 118 17.37 8.60 -2.59
C ALA A 118 16.20 7.70 -3.04
N SER A 119 15.78 7.84 -4.31
CA SER A 119 14.60 7.19 -4.90
C SER A 119 14.96 5.97 -5.74
#